data_AF-A0A6I1EX81-F1
#
_entry.id   AF-A0A6I1EX81-F1
#
_cell.length_a   1.000
_cell.length_b   1.000
_cell.length_c   1.000
_cell.angle_alpha   90.00
_cell.angle_beta   90.00
_cell.angle_gamma   90.00
#
_symmetry.space_group_name_H-M   'P 1'
#
loop_
_entity.id
_entity.type
_entity.pdbx_description
1 polymer ?
#
loop_
_entity_poly.entity_id
_entity_poly.type
_entity_poly.pdbx_seq_one_letter_code
_entity_poly.pdbx_strand_id
1 'polypeptide(L)'
;MNKLSRNKQSFQRALDQHQIKKDLEIKRVIEQIGSVTAQLKGYRVSLIKEESDLERKRLNHKIILLNQRRKGLKERLKQLGYEDKRGRPKKIEADTYKGQRIKFTAHLLPKNMEYLKQLKESKKIDNISAFLDELIQSNRKKGSY
;
A
#
# COMPACT_ATOMS: atom_id res chain seq x y z
N MET A 1 -45.34 11.71 -27.55
CA MET A 1 -44.09 11.63 -26.75
C MET A 1 -44.45 11.04 -25.38
N ASN A 2 -43.81 10.04 -24.76
CA ASN A 2 -42.45 9.54 -24.93
C ASN A 2 -42.30 8.13 -24.27
N LYS A 3 -42.71 7.03 -24.95
CA LYS A 3 -42.52 5.64 -24.44
C LYS A 3 -41.04 5.31 -24.19
N LEU A 4 -40.14 5.91 -24.98
CA LEU A 4 -38.69 5.81 -24.86
C LEU A 4 -38.14 6.42 -23.56
N SER A 5 -38.75 7.50 -23.04
CA SER A 5 -38.34 8.14 -21.78
C SER A 5 -38.69 7.28 -20.56
N ARG A 6 -39.89 6.67 -20.55
CA ARG A 6 -40.32 5.77 -19.47
C ARG A 6 -39.46 4.50 -19.39
N ASN A 7 -39.08 3.92 -20.52
CA ASN A 7 -38.19 2.76 -20.54
C ASN A 7 -36.78 3.09 -20.01
N LYS A 8 -36.21 4.24 -20.39
CA LYS A 8 -34.90 4.69 -19.85
C LYS A 8 -34.95 4.89 -18.32
N GLN A 9 -36.02 5.49 -17.80
CA GLN A 9 -36.20 5.66 -16.35
C GLN A 9 -36.35 4.33 -15.61
N SER A 10 -37.07 3.35 -16.19
CA SER A 10 -37.21 2.02 -15.58
C SER A 10 -35.90 1.24 -15.52
N PHE A 11 -35.08 1.34 -16.57
CA PHE A 11 -33.77 0.71 -16.64
C PHE A 11 -32.79 1.32 -15.63
N GLN A 12 -32.76 2.65 -15.52
CA GLN A 12 -31.93 3.34 -14.53
C GLN A 12 -32.28 2.92 -13.10
N ARG A 13 -33.59 2.85 -12.76
CA ARG A 13 -34.04 2.39 -11.44
C ARG A 13 -33.62 0.94 -11.16
N ALA A 14 -33.63 0.07 -12.17
CA ALA A 14 -33.18 -1.32 -12.01
C ALA A 14 -31.66 -1.40 -11.74
N LEU A 15 -30.87 -0.57 -12.43
CA LEU A 15 -29.42 -0.44 -12.17
C LEU A 15 -29.15 0.09 -10.75
N ASP A 16 -29.85 1.13 -10.34
CA ASP A 16 -29.70 1.73 -9.01
C ASP A 16 -30.05 0.71 -7.91
N GLN A 17 -31.15 -0.04 -8.09
CA GLN A 17 -31.53 -1.12 -7.16
C GLN A 17 -30.49 -2.24 -7.10
N HIS A 18 -29.93 -2.62 -8.24
CA HIS A 18 -28.87 -3.63 -8.29
C HIS A 18 -27.61 -3.15 -7.55
N GLN A 19 -27.22 -1.89 -7.74
CA GLN A 19 -26.08 -1.30 -7.05
C GLN A 19 -26.30 -1.22 -5.53
N ILE A 20 -27.50 -0.80 -5.08
CA ILE A 20 -27.86 -0.76 -3.65
C ILE A 20 -27.76 -2.16 -3.03
N LYS A 21 -28.29 -3.19 -3.72
CA LYS A 21 -28.18 -4.58 -3.23
C LYS A 21 -26.74 -5.04 -3.11
N LYS A 22 -25.90 -4.71 -4.10
CA LYS A 22 -24.49 -5.01 -4.11
C LYS A 22 -23.75 -4.33 -2.95
N ASP A 23 -24.03 -3.06 -2.69
CA ASP A 23 -23.42 -2.30 -1.60
C ASP A 23 -23.83 -2.83 -0.23
N LEU A 24 -25.10 -3.23 -0.07
CA LEU A 24 -25.58 -3.90 1.15
C LEU A 24 -24.91 -5.25 1.37
N GLU A 25 -24.71 -6.02 0.31
CA GLU A 25 -23.99 -7.29 0.38
C GLU A 25 -22.52 -7.07 0.80
N ILE A 26 -21.84 -6.10 0.20
CA ILE A 26 -20.47 -5.71 0.57
C ILE A 26 -20.40 -5.36 2.06
N LYS A 27 -21.32 -4.51 2.56
CA LYS A 27 -21.37 -4.14 3.99
C LYS A 27 -21.51 -5.37 4.89
N ARG A 28 -22.44 -6.28 4.57
CA ARG A 28 -22.64 -7.52 5.33
C ARG A 28 -21.39 -8.38 5.35
N VAL A 29 -20.71 -8.54 4.21
CA VAL A 29 -19.48 -9.35 4.13
C VAL A 29 -18.35 -8.70 4.95
N ILE A 30 -18.23 -7.38 4.94
CA ILE A 30 -17.26 -6.64 5.77
C ILE A 30 -17.53 -6.88 7.27
N GLU A 31 -18.79 -6.78 7.71
CA GLU A 31 -19.20 -7.05 9.09
C GLU A 31 -18.87 -8.49 9.50
N GLN A 32 -19.15 -9.47 8.62
CA GLN A 32 -18.80 -10.87 8.86
C GLN A 32 -17.30 -11.08 8.99
N ILE A 33 -16.48 -10.42 8.15
CA ILE A 33 -15.02 -10.46 8.28
C ILE A 33 -14.57 -9.86 9.63
N GLY A 34 -15.21 -8.77 10.05
CA GLY A 34 -14.97 -8.16 11.37
C GLY A 34 -15.23 -9.13 12.52
N SER A 35 -16.40 -9.78 12.51
CA SER A 35 -16.79 -10.78 13.50
C SER A 35 -15.81 -11.98 13.54
N VAL A 36 -15.47 -12.54 12.38
CA VAL A 36 -14.51 -13.66 12.28
C VAL A 36 -13.13 -13.24 12.79
N THR A 37 -12.71 -12.01 12.52
CA THR A 37 -11.42 -11.49 13.01
C THR A 37 -11.40 -11.34 14.53
N ALA A 38 -12.51 -10.88 15.13
CA ALA A 38 -12.66 -10.80 16.58
C ALA A 38 -12.62 -12.20 17.23
N GLN A 39 -13.35 -13.17 16.66
CA GLN A 39 -13.32 -14.56 17.13
C GLN A 39 -11.92 -15.17 17.04
N LEU A 40 -11.20 -14.98 15.92
CA LEU A 40 -9.81 -15.42 15.76
C LEU A 40 -8.90 -14.84 16.84
N LYS A 41 -9.06 -13.55 17.18
CA LYS A 41 -8.29 -12.93 18.25
C LYS A 41 -8.60 -13.59 19.60
N GLY A 42 -9.88 -13.82 19.90
CA GLY A 42 -10.32 -14.51 21.13
C GLY A 42 -9.68 -15.90 21.26
N TYR A 43 -9.85 -16.75 20.24
CA TYR A 43 -9.30 -18.11 20.26
C TYR A 43 -7.78 -18.17 20.36
N ARG A 44 -7.06 -17.21 19.73
CA ARG A 44 -5.59 -17.12 19.87
C ARG A 44 -5.16 -16.76 21.28
N VAL A 45 -5.89 -15.86 21.95
CA VAL A 45 -5.62 -15.52 23.35
C VAL A 45 -5.89 -16.71 24.26
N SER A 46 -6.99 -17.44 24.03
CA SER A 46 -7.30 -18.67 24.77
C SER A 46 -6.22 -19.74 24.57
N LEU A 47 -5.74 -19.94 23.33
CA LEU A 47 -4.70 -20.93 23.01
C LEU A 47 -3.39 -20.70 23.78
N ILE A 48 -3.01 -19.43 24.01
CA ILE A 48 -1.79 -19.07 24.75
C ILE A 48 -1.89 -19.52 26.22
N LYS A 49 -3.09 -19.47 26.79
CA LYS A 49 -3.35 -19.79 28.20
C LYS A 49 -3.68 -21.26 28.45
N GLU A 50 -3.95 -22.01 27.39
CA GLU A 50 -4.43 -23.39 27.50
C GLU A 50 -3.26 -24.35 27.78
N GLU A 51 -3.42 -25.20 28.80
CA GLU A 51 -2.41 -26.18 29.22
C GLU A 51 -2.74 -27.59 28.71
N SER A 52 -4.02 -27.88 28.45
CA SER A 52 -4.46 -29.19 27.96
C SER A 52 -4.20 -29.37 26.46
N ASP A 53 -3.49 -30.44 26.10
CA ASP A 53 -3.19 -30.78 24.69
C ASP A 53 -4.44 -31.05 23.85
N LEU A 54 -5.49 -31.61 24.45
CA LEU A 54 -6.74 -31.89 23.75
C LEU A 54 -7.51 -30.59 23.45
N GLU A 55 -7.59 -29.68 24.42
CA GLU A 55 -8.19 -28.35 24.21
C GLU A 55 -7.37 -27.52 23.22
N ARG A 56 -6.03 -27.56 23.29
CA ARG A 56 -5.15 -26.94 22.27
C ARG A 56 -5.46 -27.42 20.86
N LYS A 57 -5.60 -28.74 20.65
CA LYS A 57 -5.99 -29.29 19.33
C LYS A 57 -7.35 -28.78 18.88
N ARG A 58 -8.34 -28.73 19.78
CA ARG A 58 -9.68 -28.18 19.52
C ARG A 58 -9.64 -26.70 19.12
N LEU A 59 -8.91 -25.88 19.88
CA LEU A 59 -8.74 -24.45 19.61
C LEU A 59 -8.02 -24.20 18.28
N ASN A 60 -6.96 -24.96 17.99
CA ASN A 60 -6.27 -24.91 16.70
C ASN A 60 -7.18 -25.26 15.53
N HIS A 61 -8.00 -26.31 15.66
CA HIS A 61 -8.97 -26.67 14.64
C HIS A 61 -9.98 -25.53 14.38
N LYS A 62 -10.52 -24.92 15.45
CA LYS A 62 -11.41 -23.76 15.33
C LYS A 62 -10.73 -22.57 14.63
N ILE A 63 -9.47 -22.29 14.95
CA ILE A 63 -8.68 -21.23 14.29
C ILE A 63 -8.53 -21.51 12.79
N ILE A 64 -8.24 -22.76 12.40
CA ILE A 64 -8.11 -23.16 10.99
C ILE A 64 -9.43 -22.93 10.25
N LEU A 65 -10.56 -23.39 10.79
CA LEU A 65 -11.88 -23.20 10.18
C LEU A 65 -12.22 -21.72 10.01
N LEU A 66 -11.95 -20.90 11.02
CA LEU A 66 -12.20 -19.46 10.96
C LEU A 66 -11.28 -18.76 9.93
N ASN A 67 -10.03 -19.19 9.78
CA ASN A 67 -9.14 -18.67 8.74
C ASN A 67 -9.64 -19.02 7.33
N GLN A 68 -10.10 -20.25 7.12
CA GLN A 68 -10.70 -20.67 5.84
C GLN A 68 -11.95 -19.85 5.53
N ARG A 69 -12.85 -19.68 6.51
CA ARG A 69 -14.04 -18.82 6.37
C ARG A 69 -13.65 -17.39 6.03
N ARG A 70 -12.67 -16.80 6.73
CA ARG A 70 -12.18 -15.45 6.46
C ARG A 70 -11.61 -15.31 5.04
N LYS A 71 -10.90 -16.34 4.54
CA LYS A 71 -10.39 -16.38 3.17
C LYS A 71 -11.53 -16.36 2.16
N GLY A 72 -12.54 -17.22 2.32
CA GLY A 72 -13.72 -17.24 1.46
C GLY A 72 -14.49 -15.91 1.44
N LEU A 73 -14.63 -15.24 2.59
CA LEU A 73 -15.26 -13.92 2.66
C LEU A 73 -14.45 -12.84 1.91
N LYS A 74 -13.11 -12.89 1.96
CA LYS A 74 -12.25 -11.97 1.18
C LYS A 74 -12.36 -12.21 -0.32
N GLU A 75 -12.41 -13.47 -0.74
CA GLU A 75 -12.64 -13.83 -2.14
C GLU A 75 -14.02 -13.36 -2.61
N ARG A 76 -15.04 -13.45 -1.75
CA ARG A 76 -16.37 -12.91 -2.04
C ARG A 76 -16.36 -11.38 -2.21
N LEU A 77 -15.65 -10.64 -1.36
CA LEU A 77 -15.46 -9.19 -1.56
C LEU A 77 -14.80 -8.87 -2.90
N LYS A 78 -13.79 -9.65 -3.28
CA LYS A 78 -13.12 -9.48 -4.59
C LYS A 78 -14.08 -9.73 -5.75
N GLN A 79 -14.93 -10.77 -5.67
CA GLN A 79 -15.97 -11.05 -6.67
C GLN A 79 -17.02 -9.93 -6.77
N LEU A 80 -17.34 -9.28 -5.64
CA LEU A 80 -18.21 -8.11 -5.61
C LEU A 80 -17.50 -6.83 -6.11
N GLY A 81 -16.23 -6.90 -6.54
CA GLY A 81 -15.47 -5.73 -7.00
C GLY A 81 -15.17 -4.74 -5.89
N TYR A 82 -15.14 -5.18 -4.63
CA TYR A 82 -14.72 -4.35 -3.52
C TYR A 82 -13.19 -4.28 -3.47
N GLU A 83 -12.65 -3.09 -3.68
CA GLU A 83 -11.25 -2.79 -3.42
C GLU A 83 -11.10 -2.24 -1.99
N ASP A 84 -10.31 -2.93 -1.17
CA ASP A 84 -10.03 -2.50 0.20
C ASP A 84 -9.16 -1.24 0.17
N LYS A 85 -9.78 -0.08 0.39
CA LYS A 85 -9.10 1.22 0.45
C LYS A 85 -8.35 1.44 1.76
N ARG A 86 -8.27 0.44 2.65
CA ARG A 86 -7.56 0.55 3.93
C ARG A 86 -6.04 0.52 3.72
N GLY A 87 -5.37 1.53 4.26
CA GLY A 87 -3.91 1.67 4.21
C GLY A 87 -3.50 3.11 3.86
N ARG A 88 -2.19 3.40 3.94
CA ARG A 88 -1.66 4.66 3.40
C ARG A 88 -1.79 4.62 1.87
N PRO A 89 -2.32 5.66 1.21
CA PRO A 89 -2.32 5.72 -0.24
C PRO A 89 -0.88 5.54 -0.75
N LYS A 90 -0.70 4.58 -1.66
CA LYS A 90 0.60 4.37 -2.32
C LYS A 90 0.87 5.61 -3.17
N LYS A 91 2.01 6.27 -2.94
CA LYS A 91 2.47 7.37 -3.79
C LYS A 91 2.69 6.83 -5.21
N ILE A 92 2.36 7.64 -6.20
CA ILE A 92 2.66 7.38 -7.61
C ILE A 92 4.18 7.38 -7.78
N GLU A 93 4.75 6.57 -8.68
CA GLU A 93 6.21 6.43 -8.83
C GLU A 93 6.92 7.77 -9.09
N ALA A 94 6.28 8.67 -9.83
CA ALA A 94 6.76 10.05 -10.08
C ALA A 94 6.95 10.88 -8.79
N ASP A 95 6.19 10.57 -7.74
CA ASP A 95 6.26 11.23 -6.42
C ASP A 95 7.20 10.52 -5.44
N THR A 96 7.85 9.43 -5.88
CA THR A 96 8.79 8.70 -5.03
C THR A 96 10.18 9.33 -5.12
N TYR A 97 10.78 9.59 -3.96
CA TYR A 97 12.16 10.10 -3.85
C TYR A 97 13.19 9.25 -4.63
N LYS A 98 12.92 7.93 -4.77
CA LYS A 98 13.76 7.02 -5.56
C LYS A 98 13.68 7.27 -7.06
N GLY A 99 12.52 7.70 -7.59
CA GLY A 99 12.34 7.99 -9.01
C GLY A 99 13.02 9.28 -9.48
N GLN A 100 13.19 10.25 -8.57
CA GLN A 100 13.77 11.56 -8.91
C GLN A 100 15.28 11.66 -8.66
N ARG A 101 15.87 10.82 -7.78
CA ARG A 101 17.27 10.92 -7.39
C ARG A 101 18.16 9.93 -8.15
N ILE A 102 19.00 10.44 -9.05
CA ILE A 102 20.09 9.68 -9.65
C ILE A 102 21.24 9.62 -8.64
N LYS A 103 21.55 8.42 -8.13
CA LYS A 103 22.75 8.20 -7.32
C LYS A 103 23.90 7.83 -8.24
N PHE A 104 25.07 8.41 -8.01
CA PHE A 104 26.31 7.96 -8.63
C PHE A 104 27.39 7.84 -7.56
N THR A 105 28.42 7.07 -7.89
CA THR A 105 29.62 6.90 -7.07
C THR A 105 30.78 7.48 -7.86
N ALA A 106 31.59 8.34 -7.22
CA ALA A 106 32.79 8.92 -7.82
C ALA A 106 34.02 8.47 -7.06
N HIS A 107 35.02 7.96 -7.78
CA HIS A 107 36.33 7.64 -7.24
C HIS A 107 37.25 8.85 -7.43
N LEU A 108 37.50 9.57 -6.35
CA LEU A 108 38.39 10.74 -6.34
C LEU A 108 39.76 10.35 -5.82
N LEU A 109 40.80 10.99 -6.34
CA LEU A 109 42.14 10.90 -5.77
C LEU A 109 42.14 11.43 -4.32
N PRO A 110 42.95 10.86 -3.41
CA PRO A 110 42.99 11.29 -2.00
C PRO A 110 43.20 12.80 -1.83
N LYS A 111 44.12 13.39 -2.62
CA LYS A 111 44.39 14.83 -2.63
C LYS A 111 43.15 15.67 -2.94
N ASN A 112 42.32 15.23 -3.90
CA ASN A 112 41.10 15.94 -4.27
C ASN A 112 40.05 15.85 -3.16
N MET A 113 40.00 14.72 -2.46
CA MET A 113 39.10 14.55 -1.32
C MET A 113 39.52 15.43 -0.13
N GLU A 114 40.82 15.53 0.15
CA GLU A 114 41.35 16.44 1.18
C GLU A 114 41.02 17.90 0.86
N TYR A 115 41.22 18.31 -0.38
CA TYR A 115 40.87 19.66 -0.83
C TYR A 115 39.37 19.97 -0.66
N LEU A 116 38.49 19.06 -1.06
CA LEU A 116 37.05 19.22 -0.87
C LEU A 116 36.63 19.31 0.60
N LYS A 117 37.31 18.58 1.50
CA LYS A 117 37.09 18.69 2.95
C LYS A 117 37.51 20.07 3.46
N GLN A 118 38.69 20.55 3.06
CA GLN A 118 39.16 21.90 3.42
C GLN A 118 38.20 22.99 2.92
N LEU A 119 37.68 22.87 1.69
CA LEU A 119 36.68 23.82 1.18
C LEU A 119 35.43 23.86 2.04
N LYS A 120 34.95 22.68 2.49
CA LYS A 120 33.81 22.60 3.39
C LYS A 120 34.10 23.20 4.77
N GLU A 121 35.27 22.91 5.35
CA GLU A 121 35.70 23.44 6.65
C GLU A 121 35.85 24.96 6.62
N SER A 122 36.39 25.50 5.52
CA SER A 122 36.48 26.94 5.25
C SER A 122 35.15 27.60 4.88
N LYS A 123 34.04 26.85 4.88
CA LYS A 123 32.69 27.30 4.49
C LYS A 123 32.60 27.91 3.09
N LYS A 124 33.51 27.52 2.19
CA LYS A 124 33.44 27.89 0.76
C LYS A 124 32.40 27.05 0.01
N ILE A 125 32.09 25.86 0.51
CA ILE A 125 31.01 25.00 0.03
C ILE A 125 30.24 24.45 1.23
N ASP A 126 28.92 24.34 1.11
CA ASP A 126 28.07 23.81 2.18
C ASP A 126 28.10 22.27 2.23
N ASN A 127 28.07 21.66 1.04
CA ASN A 127 28.00 20.20 0.89
C ASN A 127 28.81 19.74 -0.32
N ILE A 128 29.72 18.79 -0.07
CA ILE A 128 30.57 18.19 -1.10
C ILE A 128 29.74 17.52 -2.21
N SER A 129 28.65 16.82 -1.87
CA SER A 129 27.79 16.16 -2.87
C SER A 129 27.08 17.17 -3.76
N ALA A 130 26.51 18.22 -3.18
CA ALA A 130 25.83 19.28 -3.95
C ALA A 130 26.82 20.01 -4.87
N PHE A 131 28.03 20.30 -4.36
CA PHE A 131 29.10 20.89 -5.15
C PHE A 131 29.51 20.00 -6.34
N LEU A 132 29.63 18.68 -6.14
CA LEU A 132 29.92 17.74 -7.23
C LEU A 132 28.77 17.66 -8.23
N ASP A 133 27.52 17.68 -7.77
CA ASP A 133 26.34 17.72 -8.64
C ASP A 133 26.36 18.97 -9.55
N GLU A 134 26.63 20.14 -8.98
CA GLU A 134 26.76 21.40 -9.72
C GLU A 134 27.94 21.39 -10.71
N LEU A 135 29.08 20.82 -10.29
CA LEU A 135 30.26 20.67 -11.14
C LEU A 135 30.00 19.75 -12.33
N ILE A 136 29.27 18.65 -12.13
CA ILE A 136 28.86 17.75 -13.21
C ILE A 136 27.87 18.44 -14.15
N GLN A 137 26.87 19.16 -13.61
CA GLN A 137 25.89 19.87 -14.42
C GLN A 137 26.53 20.99 -15.26
N SER A 138 27.45 21.76 -14.69
CA SER A 138 28.15 22.84 -15.39
C SER A 138 29.07 22.30 -16.50
N ASN A 139 29.76 21.19 -16.28
CA ASN A 139 30.57 20.56 -17.33
C ASN A 139 29.72 19.91 -18.43
N ARG A 140 28.57 19.30 -18.10
CA ARG A 140 27.63 18.78 -19.11
C ARG A 140 27.09 19.88 -20.03
N LYS A 141 26.83 21.08 -19.49
CA LYS A 141 26.41 22.25 -20.30
C LYS A 141 27.52 22.75 -21.22
N LYS A 142 28.79 22.61 -20.83
CA LYS A 142 29.96 23.02 -21.64
C LYS A 142 30.35 21.99 -22.71
N GLY A 143 29.94 20.73 -22.55
CA GLY A 143 30.23 19.64 -23.48
C GLY A 143 29.16 19.38 -24.54
N SER A 144 28.09 20.20 -24.63
CA SER A 144 27.18 20.21 -25.78
C SER A 144 27.78 21.05 -26.90
N TYR A 145 28.65 20.43 -27.69
CA TYR A 145 28.93 20.79 -29.08
C TYR A 145 28.40 19.68 -29.99
#